data_AF-A0A3A5Q4G2-F1
#
_entry.id   AF-A0A3A5Q4G2-F1
#
_cell.length_a   1.000
_cell.length_b   1.000
_cell.length_c   1.000
_cell.angle_alpha   90.00
_cell.angle_beta   90.00
_cell.angle_gamma   90.00
#
_symmetry.space_group_name_H-M   'P 1'
#
loop_
_entity.id
_entity.type
_entity.pdbx_description
1 polymer ?
#
loop_
_entity_poly.entity_id
_entity_poly.type
_entity_poly.pdbx_seq_one_letter_code
_entity_poly.pdbx_strand_id
1 'polypeptide(L)'
;MKPALNKHELQFDYFSDNYQQFEHDFYRLATTATPLVFLEDDLLRSMSTGQRNYFRLHHTQSRDHRDHYFHFRVSTHPQSPLTRIYTYLGHSLTTEYKATS
;
A
#
# COMPACT_ATOMS: atom_id res chain seq x y z
N MET A 1 17.17 -0.29 -22.80
CA MET A 1 16.79 -1.26 -21.74
C MET A 1 15.97 -0.51 -20.71
N LYS A 2 14.74 -0.94 -20.42
CA LYS A 2 14.03 -0.49 -19.21
C LYS A 2 14.79 -1.13 -18.03
N PRO A 3 15.25 -0.38 -17.01
CA PRO A 3 15.77 -1.04 -15.82
C PRO A 3 14.61 -1.88 -15.26
N ALA A 4 14.83 -3.19 -15.19
CA ALA A 4 13.97 -4.04 -14.38
C ALA A 4 14.09 -3.47 -12.96
N LEU A 5 13.00 -2.91 -12.45
CA LEU A 5 12.93 -2.41 -11.08
C LEU A 5 13.42 -3.57 -10.18
N ASN A 6 14.57 -3.40 -9.54
CA ASN A 6 15.15 -4.51 -8.78
C ASN A 6 14.18 -4.86 -7.66
N LYS A 7 14.00 -6.15 -7.40
CA LYS A 7 13.08 -6.72 -6.39
C LYS A 7 13.27 -6.19 -4.95
N HIS A 8 14.25 -5.31 -4.72
CA HIS A 8 14.69 -4.79 -3.42
C HIS A 8 14.50 -3.27 -3.28
N GLU A 9 13.96 -2.59 -4.31
CA GLU A 9 13.85 -1.13 -4.36
C GLU A 9 12.52 -0.59 -3.82
N LEU A 10 11.49 -1.42 -3.63
CA LEU A 10 10.20 -1.03 -3.04
C LEU A 10 9.91 -1.90 -1.83
N GLN A 11 9.57 -1.29 -0.71
CA GLN A 11 9.31 -2.01 0.54
C GLN A 11 8.22 -1.30 1.33
N PHE A 12 7.43 -2.05 2.09
CA PHE A 12 6.65 -1.48 3.18
C PHE A 12 7.53 -1.21 4.40
N ASP A 13 7.03 -0.40 5.31
CA ASP A 13 7.65 -0.17 6.60
C ASP A 13 7.33 -1.31 7.59
N TYR A 14 7.82 -2.52 7.29
CA TYR A 14 7.42 -3.79 7.92
C TYR A 14 7.53 -3.83 9.45
N PHE A 15 8.43 -3.03 10.03
CA PHE A 15 8.68 -3.00 11.47
C PHE A 15 7.93 -1.87 12.21
N SER A 16 7.05 -1.15 11.51
CA SER A 16 6.29 -0.03 12.08
C SER A 16 4.88 -0.45 12.52
N ASP A 17 4.35 0.25 13.51
CA ASP A 17 2.93 0.16 13.90
C ASP A 17 2.01 0.51 12.72
N ASN A 18 2.46 1.37 11.80
CA ASN A 18 1.74 1.71 10.58
C ASN A 18 1.50 0.48 9.69
N TYR A 19 2.48 -0.42 9.59
CA TYR A 19 2.32 -1.66 8.82
C TYR A 19 1.33 -2.61 9.50
N GLN A 20 1.40 -2.76 10.82
CA GLN A 20 0.42 -3.57 11.55
C GLN A 20 -1.01 -3.02 11.38
N GLN A 21 -1.17 -1.69 11.42
CA GLN A 21 -2.45 -1.03 11.16
C GLN A 21 -2.92 -1.27 9.72
N PHE A 22 -2.00 -1.27 8.75
CA PHE A 22 -2.30 -1.61 7.36
C PHE A 22 -2.85 -3.02 7.22
N GLU A 23 -2.18 -4.02 7.81
CA GLU A 23 -2.64 -5.41 7.79
C GLU A 23 -4.04 -5.53 8.41
N HIS A 24 -4.23 -4.93 9.59
CA HIS A 24 -5.50 -4.93 10.29
C HIS A 24 -6.63 -4.33 9.45
N ASP A 25 -6.41 -3.14 8.88
CA ASP A 25 -7.42 -2.47 8.06
C ASP A 25 -7.71 -3.22 6.76
N PHE A 26 -6.68 -3.79 6.13
CA PHE A 26 -6.83 -4.61 4.93
C PHE A 26 -7.70 -5.84 5.20
N TYR A 27 -7.38 -6.63 6.24
CA TYR A 27 -8.16 -7.83 6.57
C TYR A 27 -9.55 -7.52 7.13
N ARG A 28 -9.75 -6.34 7.74
CA ARG A 28 -11.09 -5.88 8.14
C ARG A 28 -11.98 -5.61 6.93
N LEU A 29 -11.43 -5.06 5.85
CA LEU A 29 -12.20 -4.55 4.71
C LEU A 29 -12.25 -5.52 3.52
N ALA A 30 -11.20 -6.31 3.29
CA ALA A 30 -11.11 -7.19 2.14
C ALA A 30 -11.97 -8.46 2.30
N THR A 31 -12.57 -8.91 1.20
CA THR A 31 -13.26 -10.21 1.10
C THR A 31 -12.32 -11.34 0.65
N THR A 32 -11.06 -11.02 0.35
CA THR A 32 -10.10 -11.99 -0.17
C THR A 32 -9.70 -13.05 0.86
N ALA A 33 -9.54 -14.28 0.42
CA ALA A 33 -8.90 -15.35 1.18
C ALA A 33 -7.37 -15.38 0.98
N THR A 34 -6.85 -14.61 0.00
CA THR A 34 -5.42 -14.54 -0.30
C THR A 34 -4.69 -13.78 0.80
N PRO A 35 -3.70 -14.38 1.47
CA PRO A 35 -2.85 -13.67 2.42
C PRO A 35 -2.14 -12.47 1.78
N LEU A 36 -2.08 -11.35 2.52
CA LEU A 36 -1.50 -10.09 2.06
C LEU A 36 -0.06 -10.24 1.57
N VAL A 37 0.72 -11.12 2.18
CA VAL A 37 2.11 -11.43 1.78
C VAL A 37 2.27 -11.85 0.32
N PHE A 38 1.23 -12.41 -0.30
CA PHE A 38 1.25 -12.77 -1.72
C PHE A 38 0.87 -11.60 -2.64
N LEU A 39 0.35 -10.51 -2.08
CA LEU A 39 -0.16 -9.34 -2.81
C LEU A 39 0.77 -8.12 -2.68
N GLU A 40 1.50 -8.00 -1.57
CA GLU A 40 2.36 -6.84 -1.25
C GLU A 40 3.24 -6.38 -2.41
N ASP A 41 3.89 -7.35 -3.04
CA ASP A 41 4.82 -7.17 -4.15
C ASP A 41 4.14 -6.53 -5.37
N ASP A 42 2.91 -6.96 -5.68
CA ASP A 42 2.10 -6.41 -6.77
C ASP A 42 1.47 -5.06 -6.41
N LEU A 43 1.08 -4.87 -5.15
CA LEU A 43 0.58 -3.58 -4.65
C LEU A 43 1.65 -2.49 -4.77
N LEU A 44 2.88 -2.78 -4.31
CA LEU A 44 4.02 -1.87 -4.42
C LEU A 44 4.36 -1.55 -5.87
N ARG A 45 4.44 -2.57 -6.74
CA ARG A 45 4.70 -2.38 -8.18
C ARG A 45 3.63 -1.54 -8.87
N SER A 46 2.37 -1.78 -8.54
CA SER A 46 1.22 -1.03 -9.08
C SER A 46 1.28 0.44 -8.69
N MET A 47 1.51 0.74 -7.40
CA MET A 47 1.66 2.10 -6.90
C MET A 47 2.86 2.82 -7.54
N SER A 48 4.03 2.17 -7.57
CA SER A 48 5.25 2.75 -8.15
C SER A 48 5.09 3.04 -9.64
N THR A 49 4.56 2.07 -10.41
CA THR A 49 4.35 2.21 -11.87
C THR A 49 3.28 3.25 -12.18
N GLY A 50 2.20 3.29 -11.39
CA GLY A 50 1.12 4.26 -11.52
C GLY A 50 1.48 5.66 -11.04
N GLN A 51 2.68 5.87 -10.48
CA GLN A 51 3.13 7.10 -9.84
C GLN A 51 2.13 7.62 -8.79
N ARG A 52 1.54 6.68 -8.03
CA ARG A 52 0.58 6.96 -6.96
C ARG A 52 1.07 6.35 -5.66
N ASN A 53 0.58 6.90 -4.57
CA ASN A 53 0.89 6.47 -3.21
C ASN A 53 -0.32 5.82 -2.53
N TYR A 54 -1.24 5.28 -3.33
CA TYR A 54 -2.39 4.55 -2.83
C TYR A 54 -2.75 3.39 -3.77
N PHE A 55 -3.39 2.36 -3.24
CA PHE A 55 -4.07 1.35 -4.05
C PHE A 55 -5.56 1.33 -3.71
N ARG A 56 -6.36 0.84 -4.67
CA ARG A 56 -7.81 0.70 -4.52
C ARG A 56 -8.18 -0.75 -4.24
N LEU A 57 -8.81 -0.99 -3.10
CA LEU A 57 -9.61 -2.19 -2.87
C LEU A 57 -10.98 -1.95 -3.53
N HIS A 58 -11.25 -2.68 -4.61
CA HIS A 58 -12.49 -2.50 -5.38
C HIS A 58 -13.71 -2.94 -4.58
N HIS A 59 -14.88 -2.32 -4.82
CA HIS A 59 -16.12 -2.64 -4.13
C HIS A 59 -16.49 -4.13 -4.16
N THR A 60 -16.21 -4.82 -5.26
CA THR A 60 -16.44 -6.27 -5.39
C THR A 60 -15.52 -7.12 -4.51
N GLN A 61 -14.41 -6.55 -4.03
CA GLN A 61 -13.42 -7.17 -3.16
C GLN A 61 -13.48 -6.61 -1.72
N SER A 62 -14.45 -5.74 -1.44
CA SER A 62 -14.68 -5.13 -0.14
C SER A 62 -15.90 -5.75 0.55
N ARG A 63 -15.87 -5.84 1.88
CA ARG A 63 -16.96 -6.41 2.68
C ARG A 63 -18.20 -5.51 2.75
N ASP A 64 -18.02 -4.20 2.60
CA ASP A 64 -19.08 -3.20 2.67
C ASP A 64 -19.57 -2.74 1.28
N HIS A 65 -19.07 -3.37 0.21
CA HIS A 65 -19.39 -3.05 -1.19
C HIS A 65 -19.05 -1.61 -1.60
N ARG A 66 -17.92 -1.09 -1.11
CA ARG A 66 -17.41 0.25 -1.43
C ARG A 66 -15.97 0.20 -1.92
N ASP A 67 -15.60 1.14 -2.77
CA ASP A 67 -14.20 1.34 -3.12
C ASP A 67 -13.47 1.95 -1.90
N HIS A 68 -12.42 1.28 -1.44
CA HIS A 68 -11.52 1.80 -0.39
C HIS A 68 -10.15 2.10 -0.98
N TYR A 69 -9.59 3.23 -0.61
CA TYR A 69 -8.28 3.68 -1.06
C TYR A 69 -7.33 3.67 0.14
N PHE A 70 -6.31 2.81 0.07
CA PHE A 70 -5.29 2.68 1.11
C PHE A 70 -4.12 3.59 0.77
N HIS A 71 -3.82 4.55 1.64
CA HIS A 71 -2.89 5.64 1.38
C HIS A 71 -1.56 5.45 2.11
N PHE A 72 -0.48 5.85 1.46
CA PHE A 72 0.88 5.69 1.95
C PHE A 72 1.67 7.00 1.80
N ARG A 73 2.56 7.27 2.75
CA ARG A 73 3.67 8.21 2.54
C ARG A 73 4.83 7.44 1.92
N VAL A 74 5.49 8.03 0.93
CA VAL A 74 6.66 7.43 0.30
C VAL A 74 7.91 8.22 0.67
N SER A 75 8.90 7.55 1.25
CA SER A 75 10.22 8.12 1.57
C SER A 75 11.33 7.27 0.96
N THR A 76 12.55 7.80 0.88
CA THR A 76 13.74 7.04 0.50
C THR A 76 14.45 6.51 1.74
N HIS A 77 15.05 5.33 1.65
CA HIS A 77 15.83 4.77 2.74
C HIS A 77 17.12 5.60 2.93
N PRO A 78 17.46 6.06 4.15
CA PRO A 78 18.60 6.95 4.38
C PRO A 78 19.94 6.39 3.90
N GLN A 79 20.13 5.07 4.05
CA GLN A 79 21.37 4.37 3.67
C GLN A 79 21.29 3.75 2.25
N SER A 80 20.14 3.80 1.59
CA SER A 80 19.93 3.25 0.25
C SER A 80 18.98 4.16 -0.54
N PRO A 81 19.50 5.21 -1.20
CA PRO A 81 18.67 6.19 -1.90
C PRO A 81 17.79 5.61 -3.02
N LEU A 82 18.10 4.41 -3.50
CA LEU A 82 17.32 3.69 -4.51
C LEU A 82 16.12 2.95 -3.91
N THR A 83 16.10 2.74 -2.59
CA THR A 83 15.03 2.05 -1.89
C THR A 83 13.95 3.03 -1.46
N ARG A 84 12.72 2.81 -1.92
CA ARG A 84 11.52 3.55 -1.53
C ARG A 84 10.75 2.76 -0.47
N ILE A 85 10.38 3.44 0.61
CA ILE A 85 9.64 2.89 1.74
C ILE A 85 8.22 3.47 1.71
N TYR A 86 7.22 2.60 1.77
CA TYR A 86 5.81 2.95 1.82
C TYR A 86 5.29 2.80 3.26
N THR A 87 5.10 3.92 3.94
CA THR A 87 4.52 3.96 5.31
C THR A 87 3.02 4.20 5.21
N TYR A 88 2.21 3.33 5.79
CA TYR A 88 0.75 3.46 5.75
C TYR A 88 0.24 4.67 6.53
N LEU A 89 -0.71 5.39 5.96
CA LEU A 89 -1.36 6.55 6.60
C LEU A 89 -2.78 6.22 7.06
N GLY A 90 -3.48 5.32 6.36
CA GLY A 90 -4.88 5.02 6.61
C GLY A 90 -5.62 4.77 5.30
N HIS A 91 -6.93 4.58 5.40
CA HIS A 91 -7.79 4.41 4.23
C HIS A 91 -8.92 5.44 4.20
N SER A 92 -9.44 5.71 3.00
CA SER A 92 -10.63 6.53 2.79
C SER A 92 -11.43 6.03 1.60
N LEU A 93 -12.62 6.59 1.41
CA LEU A 93 -13.55 6.22 0.35
C LEU A 93 -13.36 7.05 -0.92
N THR A 94 -12.35 7.93 -0.90
CA THR A 94 -11.97 8.80 -2.00
C THR A 94 -10.46 8.72 -2.19
N THR A 95 -9.97 9.25 -3.30
CA THR A 95 -8.52 9.34 -3.55
C THR A 95 -7.84 10.44 -2.73
N GLU A 96 -8.59 11.25 -1.98
CA GLU A 96 -8.05 12.25 -1.07
C GLU A 96 -7.91 11.64 0.32
N TYR A 97 -6.69 11.64 0.85
CA TYR A 97 -6.47 11.32 2.26
C TYR A 97 -6.58 12.61 3.07
N LYS A 98 -7.64 12.72 3.87
CA LYS A 98 -7.77 13.74 4.91
C LYS A 98 -7.48 13.03 6.22
N ALA A 99 -6.34 13.33 6.85
CA ALA A 99 -6.09 12.90 8.21
C ALA A 99 -7.25 13.45 9.07
N THR A 100 -8.11 12.58 9.58
CA THR A 100 -9.14 12.98 10.54
C THR A 100 -8.41 13.51 11.77
N SER A 101 -8.49 14.82 11.94
CA SER A 101 -7.95 15.57 13.09
C SER A 101 -8.78 15.30 14.34
#